data_AF-A0A2C5X7X0-F1
#
_entry.id   AF-A0A2C5X7X0-F1
#
_cell.length_a   1.000
_cell.length_b   1.000
_cell.length_c   1.000
_cell.angle_alpha   90.00
_cell.angle_beta   90.00
_cell.angle_gamma   90.00
#
_symmetry.space_group_name_H-M   'P 1'
#
loop_
_entity.id
_entity.type
_entity.pdbx_description
1 polymer ?
#
loop_
_entity_poly.entity_id
_entity_poly.type
_entity_poly.pdbx_seq_one_letter_code
_entity_poly.pdbx_strand_id
1 'polypeptide(L)'
;MMFLVEHACWSKAKTLYIDSQSMTGEQAERKTVSLDCDTMYWMDILSRVRKLEGSQGACVYFADEGDKPVYSYIKTELRDGVEMITEIAEKKAISNKANSGAYVFPSARQLRHWAAEMLDMNHDRPEIGEYYTSQLIAHMVQQGVVNVGLGVQRHHLSCVGTPEQLHDFLGLVKSGKCRLPVALQKRRFCFDLDMTLVGSPGVEGDYSTCLPIERSIGLVQELHRAGHYIIIPL
;
A
#
# COMPACT_ATOMS: atom_id res chain seq x y z
N MET A 1 4.90 13.45 5.84
CA MET A 1 4.75 14.31 4.66
C MET A 1 4.33 13.40 3.53
N MET A 2 3.13 13.57 2.98
CA MET A 2 2.64 12.76 1.86
C MET A 2 2.95 13.55 0.59
N PHE A 3 3.81 12.99 -0.27
CA PHE A 3 4.12 13.58 -1.57
C PHE A 3 3.22 12.96 -2.62
N LEU A 4 2.53 13.79 -3.40
CA LEU A 4 1.78 13.37 -4.57
C LEU A 4 2.67 13.68 -5.78
N VAL A 5 3.10 12.64 -6.52
CA VAL A 5 3.96 12.80 -7.71
C VAL A 5 3.07 12.79 -8.96
N GLU A 6 3.11 13.88 -9.72
CA GLU A 6 2.18 14.21 -10.81
C GLU A 6 2.67 13.75 -12.21
N HIS A 7 3.29 12.57 -12.30
CA HIS A 7 3.72 11.98 -13.57
C HIS A 7 3.34 10.50 -13.65
N ALA A 8 3.14 10.01 -14.89
CA ALA A 8 2.75 8.63 -15.25
C ALA A 8 3.34 7.59 -14.29
N CYS A 9 2.54 6.57 -13.92
CA CYS A 9 2.87 5.59 -12.89
C CYS A 9 4.23 4.92 -13.17
N TRP A 10 5.29 5.47 -12.60
CA TRP A 10 6.61 4.87 -12.65
C TRP A 10 6.56 3.56 -11.86
N SER A 11 7.38 2.60 -12.26
CA SER A 11 7.52 1.34 -11.53
C SER A 11 7.81 1.56 -10.04
N LYS A 12 7.28 0.70 -9.15
CA LYS A 12 7.33 0.85 -7.69
C LYS A 12 8.72 1.23 -7.15
N ALA A 13 9.78 0.59 -7.61
CA ALA A 13 11.14 0.87 -7.11
C ALA A 13 11.67 2.24 -7.55
N LYS A 14 11.26 2.74 -8.72
CA LYS A 14 11.62 4.09 -9.19
C LYS A 14 10.90 5.18 -8.41
N THR A 15 9.64 4.96 -8.04
CA THR A 15 8.92 5.84 -7.12
C THR A 15 9.64 5.93 -5.79
N LEU A 16 10.05 4.79 -5.22
CA LEU A 16 10.83 4.77 -3.98
C LEU A 16 12.18 5.50 -4.12
N TYR A 17 12.86 5.38 -5.26
CA TYR A 17 14.08 6.12 -5.53
C TYR A 17 13.83 7.63 -5.48
N ILE A 18 12.82 8.12 -6.22
CA ILE A 18 12.47 9.55 -6.27
C ILE A 18 12.11 10.06 -4.86
N ASP A 19 11.24 9.35 -4.14
CA ASP A 19 10.82 9.73 -2.80
C ASP A 19 12.02 9.78 -1.83
N SER A 20 12.93 8.82 -1.94
CA SER A 20 14.12 8.76 -1.10
C SER A 20 15.05 9.96 -1.27
N GLN A 21 15.03 10.66 -2.42
CA GLN A 21 15.83 11.87 -2.65
C GLN A 21 15.43 13.02 -1.72
N SER A 22 14.14 13.11 -1.38
CA SER A 22 13.60 14.14 -0.49
C SER A 22 13.97 13.93 0.98
N MET A 23 14.35 12.70 1.36
CA MET A 23 14.69 12.32 2.73
C MET A 23 16.16 12.69 3.04
N THR A 24 16.40 13.88 3.56
CA THR A 24 17.76 14.41 3.81
C THR A 24 18.08 14.54 5.31
N GLY A 25 19.36 14.76 5.64
CA GLY A 25 19.82 14.93 7.02
C GLY A 25 19.49 13.71 7.89
N GLU A 26 18.88 13.94 9.06
CA GLU A 26 18.50 12.86 9.97
C GLU A 26 17.52 11.86 9.35
N GLN A 27 16.64 12.30 8.43
CA GLN A 27 15.69 11.42 7.77
C GLN A 27 16.37 10.38 6.87
N ALA A 28 17.52 10.74 6.28
CA ALA A 28 18.30 9.84 5.44
C ALA A 28 18.78 8.60 6.21
N GLU A 29 19.01 8.74 7.52
CA GLU A 29 19.56 7.69 8.39
C GLU A 29 18.48 6.85 9.07
N ARG A 30 17.22 7.29 9.03
CA ARG A 30 16.12 6.57 9.68
C ARG A 30 15.70 5.37 8.84
N LYS A 31 15.36 4.28 9.54
CA LYS A 31 14.73 3.08 8.97
C LYS A 31 13.47 3.48 8.17
N THR A 32 13.38 3.00 6.94
CA THR A 32 12.34 3.40 5.99
C THR A 32 11.44 2.22 5.68
N VAL A 33 10.13 2.45 5.71
CA VAL A 33 9.13 1.43 5.39
C VAL A 33 8.36 1.88 4.16
N SER A 34 8.33 1.04 3.13
CA SER A 34 7.43 1.16 1.99
C SER A 34 6.21 0.29 2.24
N LEU A 35 5.02 0.85 2.05
CA LEU A 35 3.74 0.16 2.14
C LEU A 35 2.97 0.38 0.84
N ASP A 36 2.55 -0.70 0.19
CA ASP A 36 1.63 -0.63 -0.93
C ASP A 36 0.29 -0.03 -0.48
N CYS A 37 -0.26 0.90 -1.28
CA CYS A 37 -1.47 1.65 -0.95
C CYS A 37 -2.77 0.82 -1.07
N ASP A 38 -2.67 -0.39 -1.62
CA ASP A 38 -3.77 -1.33 -1.82
C ASP A 38 -3.82 -2.43 -0.74
N THR A 39 -2.99 -2.34 0.30
CA THR A 39 -2.95 -3.33 1.38
C THR A 39 -3.21 -2.70 2.73
N MET A 40 -4.23 -3.21 3.43
CA MET A 40 -4.58 -2.81 4.78
C MET A 40 -4.00 -3.79 5.79
N TYR A 41 -3.32 -3.23 6.80
CA TYR A 41 -2.77 -3.96 7.93
C TYR A 41 -3.61 -3.73 9.17
N TRP A 42 -4.01 -4.82 9.80
CA TRP A 42 -4.87 -4.81 10.99
C TRP A 42 -4.13 -5.09 12.29
N MET A 43 -2.82 -5.13 12.21
CA MET A 43 -1.92 -5.23 13.33
C MET A 43 -0.87 -4.14 13.22
N ASP A 44 -0.23 -3.81 14.34
CA ASP A 44 0.85 -2.82 14.35
C ASP A 44 2.16 -3.43 13.81
N ILE A 45 2.27 -3.47 12.49
CA ILE A 45 3.48 -3.91 11.81
C ILE A 45 4.66 -2.96 12.10
N LEU A 46 4.39 -1.66 12.33
CA LEU A 46 5.45 -0.67 12.54
C LEU A 46 6.16 -0.89 13.89
N SER A 47 5.42 -1.27 14.93
CA SER A 47 6.03 -1.69 16.20
C SER A 47 6.93 -2.91 16.06
N ARG A 48 6.62 -3.84 15.16
CA ARG A 48 7.50 -4.98 14.84
C ARG A 48 8.75 -4.53 14.09
N VAL A 49 8.59 -3.63 13.12
CA VAL A 49 9.71 -3.03 12.38
C VAL A 49 10.68 -2.29 13.31
N ARG A 50 10.18 -1.56 14.31
CA ARG A 50 11.01 -0.85 15.29
C ARG A 50 11.86 -1.78 16.18
N LYS A 51 11.46 -3.05 16.33
CA LYS A 51 12.20 -4.06 17.11
C LYS A 51 13.30 -4.75 16.30
N LEU A 52 13.37 -4.54 14.99
CA LEU A 52 14.45 -5.08 14.16
C LEU A 52 15.80 -4.51 14.61
N GLU A 53 16.79 -5.39 14.71
CA GLU A 53 18.11 -5.06 15.22
C GLU A 53 18.97 -4.36 14.17
N GLY A 54 19.79 -3.41 14.61
CA GLY A 54 20.78 -2.72 13.79
C GLY A 54 20.25 -2.28 12.42
N SER A 55 20.98 -2.65 11.37
CA SER A 55 20.72 -2.33 9.97
C SER A 55 19.98 -3.44 9.22
N GLN A 56 19.12 -4.21 9.88
CA GLN A 56 18.28 -5.20 9.21
C GLN A 56 17.21 -4.53 8.34
N GLY A 57 17.11 -4.99 7.09
CA GLY A 57 15.92 -4.84 6.26
C GLY A 57 14.90 -5.94 6.57
N ALA A 58 13.70 -5.84 6.02
CA ALA A 58 12.67 -6.86 6.19
C ALA A 58 11.62 -6.88 5.09
N CYS A 59 11.00 -8.04 4.89
CA CYS A 59 9.77 -8.18 4.13
C CYS A 59 8.66 -8.71 5.04
N VAL A 60 7.52 -8.04 5.05
CA VAL A 60 6.32 -8.56 5.71
C VAL A 60 5.65 -9.54 4.76
N TYR A 61 5.26 -10.70 5.26
CA TYR A 61 4.72 -11.77 4.44
C TYR A 61 3.55 -12.48 5.12
N PHE A 62 2.68 -13.11 4.33
CA PHE A 62 1.63 -13.99 4.81
C PHE A 62 1.76 -15.37 4.12
N ALA A 63 1.14 -16.38 4.73
CA ALA A 63 1.03 -17.69 4.10
C ALA A 63 0.01 -17.60 2.95
N ASP A 64 0.46 -17.86 1.72
CA ASP A 64 -0.37 -17.93 0.54
C ASP A 64 -0.57 -19.39 0.13
N GLU A 65 -1.83 -19.79 0.03
CA GLU A 65 -2.26 -21.14 -0.35
C GLU A 65 -2.90 -21.14 -1.75
N GLY A 66 -2.81 -20.03 -2.49
CA GLY A 66 -3.37 -19.90 -3.83
C GLY A 66 -2.58 -20.66 -4.91
N ASP A 67 -3.25 -20.99 -6.00
CA ASP A 67 -2.66 -21.75 -7.12
C ASP A 67 -1.86 -20.89 -8.11
N LYS A 68 -2.08 -19.56 -8.11
CA LYS A 68 -1.46 -18.63 -9.07
C LYS A 68 -0.48 -17.70 -8.37
N PRO A 69 0.79 -17.62 -8.83
CA PRO A 69 1.78 -16.74 -8.24
C PRO A 69 1.55 -15.28 -8.64
N VAL A 70 0.68 -14.58 -7.90
CA VAL A 70 0.31 -13.18 -8.16
C VAL A 70 1.06 -12.17 -7.29
N TYR A 71 1.84 -12.65 -6.31
CA TYR A 71 2.66 -11.84 -5.41
C TYR A 71 4.15 -12.01 -5.72
N SER A 72 4.99 -11.27 -4.99
CA SER A 72 6.39 -11.67 -4.79
C SER A 72 6.50 -12.66 -3.63
N TYR A 73 7.40 -13.64 -3.74
CA TYR A 73 7.54 -14.70 -2.74
C TYR A 73 8.95 -14.70 -2.18
N ILE A 74 9.08 -14.93 -0.87
CA ILE A 74 10.37 -14.97 -0.17
C ILE A 74 10.70 -16.40 0.27
N LYS A 75 11.94 -16.82 0.11
CA LYS A 75 12.48 -18.00 0.79
C LYS A 75 13.26 -17.56 2.01
N THR A 76 13.12 -18.29 3.11
CA THR A 76 13.79 -17.96 4.36
C THR A 76 14.49 -19.17 4.96
N GLU A 77 15.53 -18.92 5.73
CA GLU A 77 16.19 -19.89 6.60
C GLU A 77 16.12 -19.41 8.05
N LEU A 78 15.87 -20.34 8.98
CA LEU A 78 15.87 -20.01 10.39
C LEU A 78 17.31 -19.95 10.90
N ARG A 79 17.75 -18.79 11.39
CA ARG A 79 19.06 -18.58 12.02
C ARG A 79 18.85 -17.84 13.34
N ASP A 80 19.30 -18.44 14.44
CA ASP A 80 19.16 -17.87 15.79
C ASP A 80 17.72 -17.43 16.15
N GLY A 81 16.72 -18.18 15.67
CA GLY A 81 15.31 -17.88 15.90
C GLY A 81 14.72 -16.80 14.98
N VAL A 82 15.49 -16.29 14.02
CA VAL A 82 15.08 -15.26 13.06
C VAL A 82 14.99 -15.86 11.65
N GLU A 83 13.92 -15.52 10.93
CA GLU A 83 13.74 -15.97 9.54
C GLU A 83 14.51 -15.06 8.59
N MET A 84 15.71 -15.48 8.19
CA MET A 84 16.59 -14.74 7.29
C MET A 84 16.16 -14.99 5.85
N ILE A 85 15.92 -13.94 5.08
CA ILE A 85 15.54 -14.05 3.67
C ILE A 85 16.77 -14.43 2.86
N THR A 86 16.68 -15.53 2.12
CA THR A 86 17.76 -16.03 1.25
C THR A 86 17.47 -15.82 -0.23
N GLU A 87 16.20 -15.71 -0.60
CA GLU A 87 15.78 -15.50 -1.98
C GLU A 87 14.44 -14.75 -2.01
N ILE A 88 14.23 -13.93 -3.03
CA ILE A 88 12.94 -13.30 -3.32
C ILE A 88 12.72 -13.29 -4.84
N ALA A 89 11.49 -13.59 -5.28
CA ALA A 89 11.14 -13.62 -6.69
C ALA A 89 9.77 -12.97 -6.94
N GLU A 90 9.68 -12.14 -7.97
CA GLU A 90 8.43 -11.53 -8.43
C GLU A 90 7.61 -12.52 -9.26
N LYS A 91 6.30 -12.66 -8.98
CA LYS A 91 5.35 -13.49 -9.76
C LYS A 91 5.79 -14.94 -9.97
N LYS A 92 6.64 -15.46 -9.07
CA LYS A 92 7.13 -16.84 -9.06
C LYS A 92 7.11 -17.37 -7.63
N ALA A 93 6.27 -18.36 -7.37
CA ALA A 93 6.15 -18.99 -6.05
C ALA A 93 7.37 -19.87 -5.75
N ILE A 94 8.39 -19.28 -5.11
CA ILE A 94 9.58 -19.99 -4.60
C ILE A 94 9.37 -20.55 -3.18
N SER A 95 8.24 -20.22 -2.56
CA SER A 95 7.76 -20.69 -1.25
C SER A 95 6.26 -20.38 -1.11
N ASN A 96 5.65 -20.70 0.03
CA ASN A 96 4.30 -20.26 0.41
C ASN A 96 4.26 -18.90 1.13
N LYS A 97 5.38 -18.15 1.16
CA LYS A 97 5.51 -16.88 1.87
C LYS A 97 5.39 -15.72 0.90
N ALA A 98 4.16 -15.29 0.65
CA ALA A 98 3.86 -14.15 -0.22
C ALA A 98 4.10 -12.84 0.52
N ASN A 99 4.81 -11.90 -0.13
CA ASN A 99 4.99 -10.56 0.39
C ASN A 99 3.66 -9.81 0.42
N SER A 100 3.42 -9.08 1.49
CA SER A 100 2.20 -8.31 1.67
C SER A 100 2.23 -6.91 1.04
N GLY A 101 3.30 -6.54 0.35
CA GLY A 101 3.52 -5.17 -0.11
C GLY A 101 4.12 -4.26 0.96
N ALA A 102 4.71 -4.83 2.02
CA ALA A 102 5.44 -4.05 3.02
C ALA A 102 6.92 -4.45 3.05
N TYR A 103 7.77 -3.48 2.77
CA TYR A 103 9.21 -3.62 2.62
C TYR A 103 9.92 -2.64 3.55
N VAL A 104 10.92 -3.11 4.27
CA VAL A 104 11.68 -2.33 5.24
C VAL A 104 13.11 -2.22 4.77
N PHE A 105 13.58 -0.99 4.65
CA PHE A 105 14.95 -0.66 4.32
C PHE A 105 15.69 -0.21 5.58
N PRO A 106 16.96 -0.58 5.75
CA PRO A 106 17.75 -0.21 6.92
C PRO A 106 17.80 1.31 7.15
N SER A 107 17.83 2.09 6.06
CA SER A 107 17.69 3.54 6.07
C SER A 107 17.21 4.07 4.72
N ALA A 108 16.72 5.31 4.66
CA ALA A 108 16.42 5.99 3.41
C ALA A 108 17.66 6.16 2.51
N ARG A 109 18.85 6.33 3.12
CA ARG A 109 20.13 6.37 2.40
C ARG A 109 20.45 5.04 1.73
N GLN A 110 20.26 3.93 2.43
CA GLN A 110 20.44 2.60 1.83
C GLN A 110 19.40 2.34 0.74
N LEU A 111 18.13 2.68 0.97
CA LEU A 111 17.09 2.61 -0.07
C LEU A 111 17.54 3.35 -1.34
N ARG A 112 17.98 4.60 -1.18
CA ARG A 112 18.43 5.43 -2.30
C ARG A 112 19.61 4.81 -3.04
N HIS A 113 20.62 4.34 -2.31
CA HIS A 113 21.82 3.74 -2.86
C HIS A 113 21.49 2.51 -3.71
N TRP A 114 20.76 1.54 -3.14
CA TRP A 114 20.41 0.31 -3.84
C TRP A 114 19.44 0.54 -5.00
N ALA A 115 18.51 1.48 -4.86
CA ALA A 115 17.60 1.83 -5.94
C ALA A 115 18.32 2.54 -7.08
N ALA A 116 19.31 3.40 -6.81
CA ALA A 116 20.16 3.99 -7.85
C ALA A 116 20.93 2.91 -8.60
N GLU A 117 21.62 2.02 -7.86
CA GLU A 117 22.42 0.95 -8.45
C GLU A 117 21.57 0.03 -9.34
N MET A 118 20.38 -0.36 -8.86
CA MET A 118 19.47 -1.19 -9.65
C MET A 118 18.96 -0.48 -10.92
N LEU A 119 18.72 0.84 -10.87
CA LEU A 119 18.32 1.62 -12.04
C LEU A 119 19.47 1.76 -13.05
N ASP A 120 20.70 1.93 -12.58
CA ASP A 120 21.89 2.05 -13.42
C ASP A 120 22.22 0.72 -14.13
N MET A 121 22.16 -0.42 -13.42
CA MET A 121 22.42 -1.76 -13.98
C MET A 121 21.49 -2.13 -15.14
N ASN A 122 20.28 -1.56 -15.16
CA ASN A 122 19.24 -1.90 -16.11
C ASN A 122 19.01 -0.80 -17.16
N HIS A 123 19.77 0.31 -17.10
CA HIS A 123 19.74 1.36 -18.12
C HIS A 123 20.03 0.79 -19.52
N ASP A 124 20.90 -0.22 -19.61
CA ASP A 124 21.28 -0.90 -20.84
C ASP A 124 20.30 -2.03 -21.26
N ARG A 125 19.22 -2.26 -20.50
CA ARG A 125 18.21 -3.31 -20.75
C ARG A 125 16.79 -2.74 -20.75
N PRO A 126 16.43 -1.90 -21.75
CA PRO A 126 15.11 -1.26 -21.84
C PRO A 126 13.94 -2.23 -21.97
N GLU A 127 14.21 -3.52 -22.18
CA GLU A 127 13.24 -4.61 -22.24
C GLU A 127 12.66 -4.99 -20.87
N ILE A 128 13.29 -4.55 -19.78
CA ILE A 128 12.78 -4.73 -18.41
C ILE A 128 11.73 -3.65 -18.15
N GLY A 129 10.48 -3.96 -18.49
CA GLY A 129 9.37 -3.00 -18.47
C GLY A 129 9.02 -2.40 -17.10
N GLU A 130 9.16 -3.15 -16.00
CA GLU A 130 8.77 -2.70 -14.65
C GLU A 130 9.80 -3.08 -13.57
N TYR A 131 10.25 -2.07 -12.81
CA TYR A 131 11.08 -2.25 -11.62
C TYR A 131 10.24 -2.47 -10.36
N TYR A 132 10.18 -3.72 -9.91
CA TYR A 132 9.48 -4.10 -8.70
C TYR A 132 10.34 -3.90 -7.45
N THR A 133 9.72 -3.57 -6.32
CA THR A 133 10.41 -3.49 -5.03
C THR A 133 11.02 -4.84 -4.63
N SER A 134 10.42 -5.95 -5.04
CA SER A 134 10.96 -7.30 -4.83
C SER A 134 12.32 -7.52 -5.51
N GLN A 135 12.52 -6.97 -6.72
CA GLN A 135 13.80 -7.03 -7.43
C GLN A 135 14.87 -6.19 -6.71
N LEU A 136 14.50 -5.03 -6.18
CA LEU A 136 15.39 -4.21 -5.35
C LEU A 136 15.84 -4.99 -4.11
N ILE A 137 14.92 -5.66 -3.41
CA ILE A 137 15.28 -6.52 -2.27
C ILE A 137 16.13 -7.72 -2.73
N ALA A 138 15.84 -8.32 -3.89
CA ALA A 138 16.65 -9.41 -4.44
C ALA A 138 18.10 -8.96 -4.62
N HIS A 139 18.31 -7.78 -5.21
CA HIS A 139 19.61 -7.17 -5.39
C HIS A 139 20.30 -6.94 -4.04
N MET A 140 19.61 -6.35 -3.07
CA MET A 140 20.14 -6.15 -1.71
C MET A 140 20.57 -7.47 -1.03
N VAL A 141 19.75 -8.52 -1.14
CA VAL A 141 20.07 -9.85 -0.58
C VAL A 141 21.29 -10.45 -1.26
N GLN A 142 21.42 -10.32 -2.59
CA GLN A 142 22.59 -10.78 -3.34
C GLN A 142 23.88 -10.05 -2.94
N GLN A 143 23.78 -8.78 -2.56
CA GLN A 143 24.90 -7.97 -2.06
C GLN A 143 25.19 -8.18 -0.56
N GLY A 144 24.52 -9.15 0.09
CA GLY A 144 24.75 -9.50 1.49
C GLY A 144 24.04 -8.59 2.50
N VAL A 145 23.11 -7.74 2.07
CA VAL A 145 22.29 -6.96 3.00
C VAL A 145 21.31 -7.87 3.71
N VAL A 146 21.42 -7.91 5.04
CA VAL A 146 20.55 -8.72 5.88
C VAL A 146 19.11 -8.26 5.76
N ASN A 147 18.24 -9.16 5.30
CA ASN A 147 16.80 -8.99 5.26
C ASN A 147 16.11 -10.14 6.00
N VAL A 148 15.11 -9.82 6.81
CA VAL A 148 14.35 -10.81 7.60
C VAL A 148 12.88 -10.89 7.18
N GLY A 149 12.27 -12.05 7.36
CA GLY A 149 10.84 -12.27 7.17
C GLY A 149 10.05 -11.86 8.41
N LEU A 150 9.03 -11.03 8.23
CA LEU A 150 8.06 -10.69 9.28
C LEU A 150 6.69 -11.31 8.95
N GLY A 151 6.46 -12.53 9.41
CA GLY A 151 5.21 -13.24 9.16
C GLY A 151 3.99 -12.57 9.81
N VAL A 152 2.91 -12.38 9.05
CA VAL A 152 1.60 -11.92 9.51
C VAL A 152 0.53 -12.98 9.18
N GLN A 153 -0.45 -13.12 10.07
CA GLN A 153 -1.57 -14.03 9.83
C GLN A 153 -2.52 -13.41 8.81
N ARG A 154 -3.13 -14.23 7.96
CA ARG A 154 -3.98 -13.76 6.85
C ARG A 154 -5.13 -12.85 7.31
N HIS A 155 -5.71 -13.10 8.48
CA HIS A 155 -6.78 -12.25 9.03
C HIS A 155 -6.31 -10.88 9.54
N HIS A 156 -5.00 -10.66 9.68
CA HIS A 156 -4.43 -9.35 9.98
C HIS A 156 -4.09 -8.55 8.72
N LEU A 157 -4.51 -9.02 7.53
CA LEU A 157 -4.21 -8.40 6.26
C LEU A 157 -5.40 -8.43 5.30
N SER A 158 -5.70 -7.30 4.65
CA SER A 158 -6.65 -7.24 3.54
C SER A 158 -6.01 -6.57 2.34
N CYS A 159 -5.82 -7.30 1.25
CA CYS A 159 -5.48 -6.70 -0.05
C CYS A 159 -6.77 -6.24 -0.71
N VAL A 160 -6.74 -5.08 -1.36
CA VAL A 160 -7.87 -4.44 -2.06
C VAL A 160 -7.43 -3.84 -3.40
N GLY A 161 -6.41 -4.44 -4.03
CA GLY A 161 -5.82 -3.98 -5.29
C GLY A 161 -6.62 -4.37 -6.54
N THR A 162 -7.56 -5.30 -6.42
CA THR A 162 -8.48 -5.71 -7.49
C THR A 162 -9.94 -5.48 -7.09
N PRO A 163 -10.86 -5.27 -8.06
CA PRO A 163 -12.29 -5.16 -7.77
C PRO A 163 -12.83 -6.34 -6.96
N GLU A 164 -12.40 -7.56 -7.27
CA GLU A 164 -12.80 -8.78 -6.57
C GLU A 164 -12.36 -8.75 -5.11
N GLN A 165 -11.09 -8.42 -4.86
CA GLN A 165 -10.55 -8.29 -3.50
C GLN A 165 -11.26 -7.20 -2.69
N LEU A 166 -11.60 -6.07 -3.34
CA LEU A 166 -12.37 -5.01 -2.70
C LEU A 166 -13.80 -5.48 -2.38
N HIS A 167 -14.46 -6.19 -3.28
CA HIS A 167 -15.79 -6.75 -3.04
C HIS A 167 -15.79 -7.77 -1.90
N ASP A 168 -14.80 -8.66 -1.85
CA ASP A 168 -14.62 -9.63 -0.77
C ASP A 168 -14.44 -8.91 0.58
N PHE A 169 -13.57 -7.90 0.61
CA PHE A 169 -13.36 -7.08 1.79
C PHE A 169 -14.66 -6.38 2.24
N LEU A 170 -15.39 -5.75 1.32
CA LEU A 170 -16.66 -5.09 1.62
C LEU A 170 -17.72 -6.10 2.11
N GLY A 171 -17.74 -7.33 1.59
CA GLY A 171 -18.60 -8.42 2.07
C GLY A 171 -18.28 -8.81 3.51
N LEU A 172 -16.99 -8.90 3.87
CA LEU A 172 -16.56 -9.16 5.25
C LEU A 172 -17.02 -8.05 6.20
N VAL A 173 -16.88 -6.78 5.79
CA VAL A 173 -17.34 -5.62 6.58
C VAL A 173 -18.85 -5.65 6.77
N LYS A 174 -19.62 -5.83 5.68
CA LYS A 174 -21.09 -5.85 5.72
C LYS A 174 -21.66 -6.99 6.56
N SER A 175 -21.02 -8.16 6.56
CA SER A 175 -21.50 -9.34 7.29
C SER A 175 -21.21 -9.30 8.80
N GLY A 176 -20.53 -8.27 9.31
CA GLY A 176 -20.10 -8.18 10.71
C GLY A 176 -19.07 -9.25 11.12
N LYS A 177 -18.61 -10.08 10.18
CA LYS A 177 -17.56 -11.08 10.38
C LYS A 177 -16.16 -10.46 10.38
N CYS A 178 -16.06 -9.21 9.94
CA CYS A 178 -14.88 -8.38 10.09
C CYS A 178 -14.59 -8.19 11.59
N ARG A 179 -13.67 -8.99 12.14
CA ARG A 179 -13.21 -8.91 13.55
C ARG A 179 -12.40 -7.64 13.86
N LEU A 180 -12.31 -6.76 12.89
CA LEU A 180 -11.47 -5.59 12.90
C LEU A 180 -12.20 -4.46 13.59
N PRO A 181 -11.48 -3.50 14.19
CA PRO A 181 -12.07 -2.28 14.72
C PRO A 181 -12.46 -1.33 13.56
N VAL A 182 -13.18 -1.85 12.56
CA VAL A 182 -14.06 -1.02 11.72
C VAL A 182 -15.29 -0.72 12.56
N ALA A 183 -15.07 -0.08 13.71
CA ALA A 183 -16.15 0.60 14.39
C ALA A 183 -16.64 1.62 13.36
N LEU A 184 -17.92 1.54 13.00
CA LEU A 184 -18.62 2.59 12.28
C LEU A 184 -18.60 3.84 13.17
N GLN A 185 -17.47 4.53 13.19
CA GLN A 185 -17.36 5.84 13.80
C GLN A 185 -18.26 6.74 12.96
N LYS A 186 -19.24 7.36 13.61
CA LYS A 186 -20.07 8.36 12.95
C LYS A 186 -19.16 9.50 12.48
N ARG A 187 -19.01 9.65 11.16
CA ARG A 187 -18.26 10.73 10.54
C ARG A 187 -19.19 11.86 10.12
N ARG A 188 -18.59 13.01 9.81
CA ARG A 188 -19.25 14.16 9.19
C ARG A 188 -18.73 14.26 7.76
N PHE A 189 -19.63 14.27 6.78
CA PHE A 189 -19.30 14.46 5.37
C PHE A 189 -19.83 15.82 4.94
N CYS A 190 -18.93 16.69 4.49
CA CYS A 190 -19.30 17.96 3.89
C CYS A 190 -19.35 17.77 2.38
N PHE A 191 -20.49 18.03 1.78
CA PHE A 191 -20.67 18.00 0.33
C PHE A 191 -20.82 19.42 -0.17
N ASP A 192 -20.06 19.76 -1.19
CA ASP A 192 -20.37 20.91 -2.03
C ASP A 192 -21.73 20.70 -2.72
N LEU A 193 -22.42 21.78 -3.08
CA LEU A 193 -23.76 21.70 -3.68
C LEU A 193 -23.66 21.69 -5.21
N ASP A 194 -23.07 22.74 -5.77
CA ASP A 194 -23.05 23.00 -7.21
C ASP A 194 -22.08 22.05 -7.93
N MET A 195 -22.56 21.44 -9.01
CA MET A 195 -21.82 20.44 -9.80
C MET A 195 -21.37 19.20 -9.00
N THR A 196 -21.77 19.10 -7.73
CA THR A 196 -21.48 17.98 -6.83
C THR A 196 -22.74 17.20 -6.49
N LEU A 197 -23.76 17.85 -5.93
CA LEU A 197 -25.06 17.25 -5.62
C LEU A 197 -26.13 17.60 -6.65
N VAL A 198 -26.04 18.78 -7.26
CA VAL A 198 -26.94 19.25 -8.31
C VAL A 198 -26.15 19.79 -9.50
N GLY A 199 -26.72 19.74 -10.70
CA GLY A 199 -26.14 20.34 -11.90
C GLY A 199 -26.34 21.85 -11.95
N SER A 200 -25.88 22.47 -13.03
CA SER A 200 -26.12 23.89 -13.28
C SER A 200 -27.62 24.21 -13.39
N PRO A 201 -28.05 25.44 -13.05
CA PRO A 201 -29.43 25.89 -13.24
C PRO A 201 -29.88 25.69 -14.69
N GLY A 202 -31.10 25.15 -14.88
CA GLY A 202 -31.75 25.09 -16.19
C GLY A 202 -32.21 26.46 -16.69
N VAL A 203 -32.44 27.40 -15.77
CA VAL A 203 -32.71 28.81 -16.03
C VAL A 203 -31.67 29.65 -15.31
N GLU A 204 -31.03 30.57 -16.03
CA GLU A 204 -29.96 31.42 -15.49
C GLU A 204 -30.43 32.20 -14.25
N GLY A 205 -29.71 32.05 -13.14
CA GLY A 205 -30.03 32.68 -11.86
C GLY A 205 -31.10 31.98 -11.02
N ASP A 206 -31.79 30.95 -11.54
CA ASP A 206 -32.82 30.21 -10.82
C ASP A 206 -32.34 28.82 -10.36
N TYR A 207 -31.77 28.78 -9.16
CA TYR A 207 -31.26 27.55 -8.54
C TYR A 207 -32.34 26.52 -8.17
N SER A 208 -33.64 26.87 -8.26
CA SER A 208 -34.71 25.87 -8.08
C SER A 208 -34.81 24.90 -9.27
N THR A 209 -34.18 25.25 -10.40
CA THR A 209 -34.16 24.45 -11.62
C THR A 209 -32.93 23.54 -11.74
N CYS A 210 -32.06 23.51 -10.72
CA CYS A 210 -30.90 22.62 -10.70
C CYS A 210 -31.35 21.15 -10.58
N LEU A 211 -30.96 20.32 -11.54
CA LEU A 211 -31.28 18.89 -11.51
C LEU A 211 -30.34 18.12 -10.58
N PRO A 212 -30.82 17.10 -9.85
CA PRO A 212 -29.96 16.29 -8.99
C PRO A 212 -28.96 15.47 -9.80
N ILE A 213 -27.74 15.36 -9.27
CA ILE A 213 -26.75 14.38 -9.74
C ILE A 213 -27.03 13.07 -8.99
N GLU A 214 -27.88 12.21 -9.58
CA GLU A 214 -28.45 11.03 -8.92
C GLU A 214 -27.43 10.12 -8.23
N ARG A 215 -26.25 9.94 -8.83
CA ARG A 215 -25.17 9.15 -8.23
C ARG A 215 -24.71 9.75 -6.89
N SER A 216 -24.52 11.06 -6.84
CA SER A 216 -24.07 11.77 -5.64
C SER A 216 -25.16 11.80 -4.58
N ILE A 217 -26.42 12.02 -4.98
CA ILE A 217 -27.58 11.95 -4.09
C ILE A 217 -27.71 10.56 -3.47
N GLY A 218 -27.56 9.48 -4.26
CA GLY A 218 -27.55 8.11 -3.76
C GLY A 218 -26.47 7.88 -2.70
N LEU A 219 -25.26 8.38 -2.93
CA LEU A 219 -24.16 8.30 -1.95
C LEU A 219 -24.49 9.06 -0.65
N VAL A 220 -25.01 10.28 -0.74
CA VAL A 220 -25.41 11.07 0.44
C VAL A 220 -26.46 10.32 1.26
N GLN A 221 -27.46 9.74 0.59
CA GLN A 221 -28.51 8.96 1.24
C GLN A 221 -27.96 7.67 1.89
N GLU A 222 -27.01 6.98 1.25
CA GLU A 222 -26.33 5.83 1.83
C GLU A 222 -25.53 6.20 3.10
N LEU A 223 -24.74 7.28 3.03
CA LEU A 223 -23.95 7.75 4.17
C LEU A 223 -24.85 8.19 5.34
N HIS A 224 -25.95 8.90 5.06
CA HIS A 224 -26.92 9.29 6.07
C HIS A 224 -27.61 8.06 6.70
N ARG A 225 -28.03 7.08 5.88
CA ARG A 225 -28.60 5.81 6.37
C ARG A 225 -27.60 5.00 7.22
N ALA A 226 -26.31 5.08 6.92
CA ALA A 226 -25.24 4.50 7.73
C ALA A 226 -25.00 5.23 9.07
N GLY A 227 -25.77 6.28 9.37
CA GLY A 227 -25.73 7.01 10.64
C GLY A 227 -24.66 8.10 10.69
N HIS A 228 -24.12 8.52 9.54
CA HIS A 228 -23.21 9.66 9.44
C HIS A 228 -23.98 10.99 9.37
N TYR A 229 -23.28 12.08 9.69
CA TYR A 229 -23.82 13.43 9.56
C TYR A 229 -23.46 14.00 8.18
N ILE A 230 -24.45 14.54 7.49
CA ILE A 230 -24.26 15.22 6.20
C ILE A 230 -24.31 16.73 6.47
N ILE A 231 -23.31 17.44 5.96
CA ILE A 231 -23.24 18.90 5.99
C ILE A 231 -23.29 19.35 4.54
N ILE A 232 -24.22 20.26 4.24
CA ILE A 232 -24.27 20.98 2.97
C ILE A 232 -24.07 22.45 3.38
N PRO A 233 -22.90 23.04 3.11
CA PRO A 233 -22.66 24.44 3.40
C PRO A 233 -23.54 25.26 2.46
N LEU A 234 -24.29 26.19 3.05
CA LEU A 234 -25.08 27.19 2.33
C LEU A 234 -24.19 28.36 1.89
#